data_AF-A0AAX2ZDY0-F1
#
_entry.id   AF-A0AAX2ZDY0-F1
#
_cell.length_a   1.000
_cell.length_b   1.000
_cell.length_c   1.000
_cell.angle_alpha   90.00
_cell.angle_beta   90.00
_cell.angle_gamma   90.00
#
_symmetry.space_group_name_H-M   'P 1'
#
loop_
_entity.id
_entity.type
_entity.pdbx_description
1 polymer ?
#
loop_
_entity_poly.entity_id
_entity_poly.type
_entity_poly.pdbx_seq_one_letter_code
_entity_poly.pdbx_strand_id
1 'polypeptide(L)'
;MKEFQGTGSIVIDFGFSIEANSLEEAKEKIIEAEGLDINIVDDEGNKIVNDFDVNDWYIVDKAQQGNIQQSGINDFDIWEEK
;
A
#
# COMPACT_ATOMS: atom_id res chain seq x y z
N MET A 1 17.49 17.76 -18.08
CA MET A 1 16.78 16.55 -17.61
C MET A 1 15.37 16.95 -17.26
N LYS A 2 14.42 16.06 -17.46
CA LYS A 2 13.03 16.27 -17.07
C LYS A 2 12.77 15.39 -15.85
N GLU A 3 12.12 15.93 -14.84
CA GLU A 3 11.70 15.18 -13.66
C GLU A 3 10.21 14.87 -13.81
N PHE A 4 9.81 13.65 -13.45
CA PHE A 4 8.43 13.22 -13.54
C PHE A 4 7.96 12.82 -12.15
N GLN A 5 6.79 13.31 -11.77
CA GLN A 5 6.13 12.98 -10.51
C GLN A 5 4.76 12.38 -10.80
N GLY A 6 4.26 11.58 -9.87
CA GLY A 6 3.00 10.89 -10.07
C GLY A 6 2.42 10.35 -8.78
N THR A 7 1.19 9.86 -8.89
CA THR A 7 0.47 9.18 -7.82
C THR A 7 -0.09 7.88 -8.35
N GLY A 8 -0.20 6.88 -7.48
CA GLY A 8 -0.88 5.64 -7.81
C GLY A 8 -1.28 4.91 -6.54
N SER A 9 -2.32 4.10 -6.64
CA SER A 9 -2.77 3.22 -5.55
C SER A 9 -2.35 1.79 -5.81
N ILE A 10 -2.05 1.05 -4.74
CA ILE A 10 -1.67 -0.37 -4.79
C ILE A 10 -2.68 -1.16 -3.96
N VAL A 11 -3.18 -2.26 -4.52
CA VAL A 11 -3.96 -3.26 -3.79
C VAL A 11 -3.10 -4.53 -3.69
N ILE A 12 -2.90 -5.02 -2.47
CA ILE A 12 -2.05 -6.19 -2.20
C ILE A 12 -2.88 -7.27 -1.55
N ASP A 13 -2.95 -8.43 -2.22
CA ASP A 13 -3.36 -9.68 -1.59
C ASP A 13 -2.12 -10.39 -1.06
N PHE A 14 -2.06 -10.64 0.26
CA PHE A 14 -0.95 -11.37 0.87
C PHE A 14 -1.45 -12.44 1.86
N GLY A 15 -0.64 -13.49 2.01
CA GLY A 15 -0.81 -14.49 3.06
C GLY A 15 0.13 -14.19 4.23
N PHE A 16 -0.33 -14.45 5.44
CA PHE A 16 0.46 -14.29 6.67
C PHE A 16 0.34 -15.55 7.54
N SER A 17 1.30 -15.71 8.45
CA SER A 17 1.25 -16.73 9.51
C SER A 17 1.77 -16.09 10.79
N ILE A 18 0.97 -16.13 11.86
CA ILE A 18 1.30 -15.50 13.13
C ILE A 18 0.85 -16.37 14.30
N GLU A 19 1.57 -16.30 15.41
CA GLU A 19 1.17 -16.90 16.68
C GLU A 19 0.42 -15.87 17.54
N ALA A 20 -0.74 -16.28 18.05
CA ALA A 20 -1.59 -15.47 18.91
C ALA A 20 -2.40 -16.39 19.84
N ASN A 21 -2.79 -15.87 21.00
CA ASN A 21 -3.59 -16.60 21.99
C ASN A 21 -5.08 -16.59 21.65
N SER A 22 -5.52 -15.69 20.77
CA SER A 22 -6.89 -15.60 20.28
C SER A 22 -6.95 -15.05 18.85
N LEU A 23 -8.11 -15.20 18.21
CA LEU A 23 -8.38 -14.61 16.89
C LEU A 23 -8.39 -13.07 16.94
N GLU A 24 -8.88 -12.48 18.04
CA GLU A 24 -8.90 -11.03 18.23
C GLU A 24 -7.46 -10.49 18.31
N GLU A 25 -6.60 -11.12 19.11
CA GLU A 25 -5.17 -10.76 19.20
C GLU A 25 -4.46 -10.93 17.86
N ALA A 26 -4.76 -11.99 17.10
CA ALA A 26 -4.19 -12.18 15.77
C ALA A 26 -4.56 -11.04 14.81
N LYS A 27 -5.80 -10.54 14.89
CA LYS A 27 -6.28 -9.42 14.06
C LYS A 27 -5.63 -8.11 14.46
N GLU A 28 -5.57 -7.80 15.76
CA GLU A 28 -4.91 -6.59 16.27
C GLU A 28 -3.44 -6.55 15.84
N LYS A 29 -2.70 -7.65 15.99
CA LYS A 29 -1.29 -7.74 15.56
C LYS A 29 -1.05 -7.49 14.08
N ILE A 30 -2.06 -7.68 13.22
CA ILE A 30 -1.95 -7.51 11.77
C ILE A 30 -2.47 -6.15 11.33
N ILE A 31 -3.61 -5.72 11.86
CA ILE A 31 -4.24 -4.44 11.53
C ILE A 31 -3.42 -3.28 12.09
N GLU A 32 -2.88 -3.44 13.30
CA GLU A 32 -2.04 -2.44 13.96
C GLU A 32 -0.54 -2.66 13.70
N ALA A 33 -0.20 -3.56 12.77
CA ALA A 33 1.19 -3.72 12.37
C ALA A 33 1.67 -2.45 11.67
N GLU A 34 2.48 -1.64 12.34
CA GLU A 34 3.20 -0.50 11.75
C GLU A 34 4.28 -0.92 10.72
N GLY A 35 4.37 -2.21 10.40
CA GLY A 35 5.56 -2.84 9.82
C GLY A 35 5.50 -3.17 8.33
N LEU A 36 4.54 -2.66 7.56
CA LEU A 36 4.51 -2.92 6.11
C LEU A 36 5.46 -1.99 5.37
N ASP A 37 6.70 -2.44 5.16
CA ASP A 37 7.69 -1.72 4.35
C ASP A 37 7.51 -2.07 2.86
N ILE A 38 7.13 -1.07 2.06
CA ILE A 38 7.11 -1.17 0.59
C ILE A 38 8.26 -0.36 0.02
N ASN A 39 9.11 -1.02 -0.77
CA ASN A 39 10.16 -0.38 -1.54
C ASN A 39 9.84 -0.51 -3.04
N ILE A 40 9.62 0.63 -3.71
CA ILE A 40 9.49 0.69 -5.18
C ILE A 40 10.80 1.24 -5.74
N VAL A 41 11.37 0.50 -6.68
CA VAL A 41 12.63 0.81 -7.36
C VAL A 41 12.45 0.87 -8.87
N ASP A 42 13.31 1.64 -9.55
CA ASP A 42 13.38 1.66 -11.02
C ASP A 42 14.10 0.41 -11.58
N ASP A 43 14.25 0.36 -12.90
CA ASP A 43 14.94 -0.72 -13.60
C ASP A 43 16.46 -0.76 -13.34
N GLU A 44 17.02 0.30 -12.76
CA GLU A 44 18.42 0.40 -12.32
C GLU A 44 18.60 0.08 -10.82
N GLY A 45 17.50 -0.09 -10.08
CA GLY A 45 17.48 -0.38 -8.65
C GLY A 45 17.47 0.86 -7.74
N ASN A 46 17.29 2.06 -8.28
CA ASN A 46 17.17 3.29 -7.48
C ASN A 46 15.76 3.39 -6.90
N LYS A 47 15.66 3.80 -5.62
CA LYS A 47 14.36 4.01 -4.95
C LYS A 47 13.62 5.20 -5.59
N ILE A 48 12.37 4.97 -6.01
CA ILE A 48 11.52 6.01 -6.65
C ILE A 48 10.52 6.61 -5.67
N VAL A 49 10.15 5.88 -4.60
CA VAL A 49 9.18 6.36 -3.62
C VAL A 49 9.84 7.33 -2.64
N ASN A 50 9.29 8.54 -2.57
CA ASN A 50 9.74 9.58 -1.64
C ASN A 50 9.16 9.43 -0.23
N ASP A 51 7.92 8.95 -0.08
CA ASP A 51 7.33 8.56 1.20
C ASP A 51 5.99 7.82 0.95
N PHE A 52 5.60 6.90 1.82
CA PHE A 52 4.22 6.45 1.92
C PHE A 52 3.70 6.93 3.26
N ASP A 53 2.59 7.68 3.29
CA ASP A 53 1.96 7.99 4.58
C ASP A 53 1.34 6.71 5.13
N VAL A 54 2.07 6.01 6.00
CA VAL A 54 1.65 4.79 6.69
C VAL A 54 0.38 5.01 7.53
N ASN A 55 0.03 6.25 7.87
CA ASN A 55 -1.21 6.54 8.60
C ASN A 55 -2.47 6.41 7.71
N ASP A 56 -2.33 6.43 6.39
CA ASP A 56 -3.45 6.35 5.44
C ASP A 56 -3.72 4.90 4.97
N TRP A 57 -3.08 3.91 5.58
CA TRP A 57 -3.23 2.50 5.20
C TRP A 57 -4.35 1.86 6.01
N TYR A 58 -5.19 1.08 5.32
CA TYR A 58 -6.21 0.27 5.97
C TYR A 58 -6.30 -1.09 5.27
N ILE A 59 -6.32 -2.16 6.07
CA ILE A 59 -6.54 -3.52 5.58
C ILE A 59 -8.04 -3.71 5.40
N VAL A 60 -8.45 -4.14 4.20
CA VAL A 60 -9.86 -4.42 3.89
C VAL A 60 -10.16 -5.92 3.96
N ASP A 61 -11.30 -6.27 4.55
CA ASP A 61 -11.71 -7.67 4.79
C ASP A 61 -12.04 -8.45 3.49
N LYS A 62 -12.23 -7.75 2.36
CA LYS A 62 -12.51 -8.39 1.06
C LYS A 62 -12.20 -7.48 -0.13
N ALA A 63 -11.16 -7.82 -0.90
CA ALA A 63 -10.95 -7.26 -2.24
C ALA A 63 -11.87 -7.98 -3.25
N GLN A 64 -13.19 -7.76 -3.20
CA GLN A 64 -14.07 -8.33 -4.23
C GLN A 64 -14.15 -7.40 -5.46
N GLN A 65 -13.70 -7.95 -6.59
CA GLN A 65 -13.97 -7.47 -7.95
C GLN A 65 -15.39 -6.87 -8.05
N GLY A 66 -15.46 -5.57 -8.33
CA GLY A 66 -16.69 -4.85 -8.65
C GLY A 66 -17.23 -3.90 -7.59
N ASN A 67 -16.83 -4.01 -6.31
CA ASN A 67 -17.33 -3.15 -5.23
C ASN A 67 -16.26 -2.26 -4.57
N ILE A 68 -15.00 -2.34 -5.01
CA ILE A 68 -14.06 -1.26 -4.77
C ILE A 68 -14.36 -0.12 -5.76
N GLN A 69 -15.49 0.55 -5.55
CA GLN A 69 -15.65 1.94 -5.98
C GLN A 69 -15.07 2.89 -4.90
N GLN A 70 -14.10 2.42 -4.10
CA GLN A 70 -13.75 3.00 -2.81
C GLN A 70 -13.08 4.37 -2.94
N SER A 71 -13.49 5.29 -2.08
CA SER A 71 -12.97 6.65 -1.88
C SER A 71 -11.47 6.73 -1.51
N GLY A 72 -10.70 5.65 -1.65
CA GLY A 72 -9.30 5.55 -1.27
C GLY A 72 -8.41 4.83 -2.30
N ILE A 73 -8.91 4.54 -3.51
CA ILE A 73 -8.06 4.15 -4.65
C ILE A 73 -8.13 5.28 -5.67
N ASN A 74 -6.98 5.89 -5.93
CA ASN A 74 -6.82 6.92 -6.95
C ASN A 74 -6.34 6.28 -8.25
N ASP A 75 -6.72 6.89 -9.36
CA ASP A 75 -6.17 6.54 -10.67
C ASP A 75 -4.65 6.80 -10.70
N PHE A 76 -3.96 6.05 -11.55
CA PHE A 76 -2.55 6.32 -11.79
C PHE A 76 -2.42 7.58 -12.64
N ASP A 77 -1.68 8.55 -12.13
CA ASP A 77 -1.40 9.82 -12.80
C ASP A 77 0.10 10.11 -12.76
N ILE A 78 0.63 10.69 -13.84
CA ILE A 78 2.03 11.10 -13.96
C ILE A 78 2.14 12.42 -14.74
N TRP A 79 3.01 13.32 -14.30
CA TRP A 79 3.22 14.64 -14.90
C TRP A 79 4.70 15.05 -14.86
N GLU A 80 5.10 15.95 -15.76
CA GLU A 80 6.44 16.55 -15.81
C GLU A 80 6.51 17.74 -14.84
N GLU A 81 7.54 17.75 -13.97
CA GLU A 81 7.83 18.89 -13.10
C GLU A 81 8.41 20.04 -13.94
N LYS A 82 7.86 21.25 -13.78
CA LYS A 82 8.21 22.43 -14.58
C LYS A 82 9.48 23.12 -14.11
#